data_AF-A0A2E9N6T5-F1
#
_entry.id   AF-A0A2E9N6T5-F1
#
_cell.length_a   1.000
_cell.length_b   1.000
_cell.length_c   1.000
_cell.angle_alpha   90.00
_cell.angle_beta   90.00
_cell.angle_gamma   90.00
#
_symmetry.space_group_name_H-M   'P 1'
#
loop_
_entity.id
_entity.type
_entity.pdbx_description
1 polymer ?
#
loop_
_entity_poly.entity_id
_entity_poly.type
_entity_poly.pdbx_seq_one_letter_code
_entity_poly.pdbx_strand_id
1 'polypeptide(L)'
;MKTIKFIIEPIGPEDWEAVRAIYLECIATGHTTIETEAPPWERRSNSHRPDCRLVARDGEQVVGWVDLSPVSSRPVYSGVAEVSVYVAAHFRRKGTERLLLDPLVSASESAGVWTLQASIDLHSACGFRTVGTRERIGGLKDY
;
A
#
# COMPACT_ATOMS: atom_id res chain seq x y z
N MET A 1 8.30 23.75 14.76
CA MET A 1 8.04 22.54 13.93
C MET A 1 6.54 22.35 13.86
N LYS A 2 5.93 22.34 12.66
CA LYS A 2 4.50 22.04 12.53
C LYS A 2 4.31 20.55 12.82
N THR A 3 3.54 20.22 13.85
CA THR A 3 3.03 18.87 14.06
C THR A 3 2.06 18.59 12.92
N ILE A 4 2.48 17.82 11.92
CA ILE A 4 1.57 17.43 10.83
C ILE A 4 0.61 16.41 11.43
N LYS A 5 -0.70 16.74 11.42
CA LYS A 5 -1.74 15.87 11.94
C LYS A 5 -2.40 15.18 10.75
N PHE A 6 -1.96 13.96 10.48
CA PHE A 6 -2.59 13.14 9.45
C PHE A 6 -3.88 12.50 9.96
N ILE A 7 -4.89 12.43 9.11
CA ILE A 7 -6.15 11.69 9.37
C ILE A 7 -6.12 10.43 8.49
N ILE A 8 -6.45 9.28 9.07
CA ILE A 8 -6.48 8.00 8.37
C ILE A 8 -7.95 7.59 8.13
N GLU A 9 -8.31 7.35 6.89
CA GLU A 9 -9.69 7.06 6.47
C GLU A 9 -9.75 5.95 5.43
N PRO A 10 -10.89 5.23 5.28
CA PRO A 10 -11.08 4.29 4.19
C PRO A 10 -11.00 4.95 2.82
N ILE A 11 -10.44 4.24 1.83
CA ILE A 11 -10.43 4.73 0.44
C ILE A 11 -11.83 4.62 -0.17
N GLY A 12 -12.38 5.76 -0.59
CA GLY A 12 -13.60 5.85 -1.40
C GLY A 12 -13.31 6.04 -2.90
N PRO A 13 -14.31 5.85 -3.79
CA PRO A 13 -14.18 6.15 -5.21
C PRO A 13 -13.73 7.60 -5.50
N GLU A 14 -14.14 8.56 -4.67
CA GLU A 14 -13.78 9.97 -4.72
C GLU A 14 -12.28 10.23 -4.51
N ASP A 15 -11.59 9.33 -3.81
CA ASP A 15 -10.15 9.43 -3.56
C ASP A 15 -9.32 8.89 -4.70
N TRP A 16 -9.94 8.18 -5.64
CA TRP A 16 -9.22 7.41 -6.63
C TRP A 16 -8.30 8.29 -7.50
N GLU A 17 -8.73 9.50 -7.84
CA GLU A 17 -7.91 10.42 -8.62
C GLU A 17 -6.60 10.76 -7.89
N ALA A 18 -6.67 11.06 -6.59
CA ALA A 18 -5.51 11.39 -5.78
C ALA A 18 -4.63 10.16 -5.49
N VAL A 19 -5.24 9.03 -5.15
CA VAL A 19 -4.56 7.73 -4.97
C VAL A 19 -3.79 7.34 -6.23
N ARG A 20 -4.44 7.46 -7.39
CA ARG A 20 -3.86 7.19 -8.71
C ARG A 20 -2.70 8.13 -9.03
N ALA A 21 -2.81 9.42 -8.70
CA ALA A 21 -1.74 10.39 -8.92
C ALA A 21 -0.47 10.02 -8.13
N ILE A 22 -0.62 9.67 -6.84
CA ILE A 22 0.50 9.20 -6.00
C ILE A 22 1.09 7.90 -6.55
N TYR A 23 0.23 7.00 -7.06
CA TYR A 23 0.71 5.75 -7.63
C TYR A 23 1.57 5.98 -8.87
N LEU A 24 1.11 6.83 -9.78
CA LEU A 24 1.85 7.21 -10.99
C LEU A 24 3.16 7.94 -10.68
N GLU A 25 3.18 8.80 -9.65
CA GLU A 25 4.41 9.42 -9.16
C GLU A 25 5.44 8.37 -8.73
N CYS A 26 4.99 7.32 -8.03
CA CYS A 26 5.87 6.23 -7.59
C CYS A 26 6.34 5.35 -8.77
N ILE A 27 5.47 5.07 -9.75
CA ILE A 27 5.82 4.40 -11.02
C ILE A 27 6.89 5.20 -11.76
N ALA A 28 6.73 6.52 -11.88
CA ALA A 28 7.68 7.39 -12.57
C ALA A 28 9.08 7.39 -11.94
N THR A 29 9.18 7.13 -10.62
CA THR A 29 10.48 6.97 -9.96
C THR A 29 11.14 5.61 -10.20
N GLY A 30 10.41 4.60 -10.68
CA GLY A 30 10.97 3.28 -11.05
C GLY A 30 11.49 2.43 -9.88
N HIS A 31 11.28 2.85 -8.63
CA HIS A 31 11.85 2.19 -7.45
C HIS A 31 10.85 1.36 -6.64
N THR A 32 9.54 1.55 -6.83
CA THR A 32 8.52 1.05 -5.88
C THR A 32 7.60 -0.03 -6.46
N THR A 33 7.47 -0.11 -7.79
CA THR A 33 6.59 -1.10 -8.44
C THR A 33 7.13 -1.49 -9.82
N ILE A 34 6.77 -2.70 -10.26
CA ILE A 34 7.01 -3.19 -11.63
C ILE A 34 5.82 -2.89 -12.56
N GLU A 35 4.74 -2.31 -12.04
CA GLU A 35 3.63 -1.86 -12.88
C GLU A 35 4.01 -0.59 -13.65
N THR A 36 3.58 -0.51 -14.90
CA THR A 36 3.86 0.62 -15.80
C THR A 36 2.72 1.63 -15.86
N GLU A 37 1.53 1.25 -15.40
CA GLU A 37 0.32 2.05 -15.48
C GLU A 37 -0.55 1.83 -14.24
N ALA A 38 -1.27 2.86 -13.81
CA ALA A 38 -2.27 2.73 -12.77
C ALA A 38 -3.61 2.22 -13.36
N PRO A 39 -4.19 1.11 -12.84
CA PRO A 39 -5.42 0.52 -13.36
C PRO A 39 -6.64 1.44 -13.15
N PRO A 40 -7.80 1.16 -13.75
CA PRO A 40 -9.07 1.81 -13.36
C PRO A 40 -9.46 1.46 -11.91
N TRP A 41 -10.28 2.31 -11.28
CA TRP A 41 -10.78 2.12 -9.91
C TRP A 41 -11.43 0.76 -9.73
N GLU A 42 -12.31 0.36 -10.64
CA GLU A 42 -13.10 -0.87 -10.53
C GLU A 42 -12.18 -2.09 -10.50
N ARG A 43 -11.13 -2.08 -11.34
CA ARG A 43 -10.14 -3.17 -11.37
C ARG A 43 -9.36 -3.22 -10.07
N ARG A 44 -8.92 -2.08 -9.54
CA ARG A 44 -8.19 -2.04 -8.26
C ARG A 44 -9.10 -2.48 -7.11
N SER A 45 -10.28 -1.88 -6.99
CA SER A 45 -11.26 -2.19 -5.96
C SER A 45 -11.69 -3.65 -5.95
N ASN A 46 -11.78 -4.31 -7.12
CA ASN A 46 -12.16 -5.73 -7.20
C ASN A 46 -11.00 -6.69 -6.91
N SER A 47 -9.76 -6.27 -7.10
CA SER A 47 -8.57 -7.09 -6.86
C SER A 47 -7.99 -6.94 -5.45
N HIS A 48 -8.46 -5.94 -4.70
CA HIS A 48 -7.98 -5.61 -3.37
C HIS A 48 -9.08 -5.76 -2.33
N ARG A 49 -8.66 -5.85 -1.07
CA ARG A 49 -9.52 -6.03 0.08
C ARG A 49 -10.24 -4.72 0.43
N PRO A 50 -11.60 -4.68 0.40
CA PRO A 50 -12.34 -3.46 0.73
C PRO A 50 -12.28 -3.10 2.21
N ASP A 51 -12.00 -4.08 3.07
CA ASP A 51 -11.87 -3.98 4.53
C ASP A 51 -10.45 -3.57 4.99
N CYS A 52 -9.49 -3.48 4.07
CA CYS A 52 -8.09 -3.16 4.37
C CYS A 52 -7.48 -2.23 3.31
N ARG A 53 -8.11 -1.06 3.12
CA ARG A 53 -7.63 0.01 2.24
C ARG A 53 -7.82 1.36 2.92
N LEU A 54 -6.76 2.15 3.06
CA LEU A 54 -6.74 3.40 3.81
C LEU A 54 -5.98 4.51 3.07
N VAL A 55 -6.44 5.75 3.20
CA VAL A 55 -5.69 6.97 2.82
C VAL A 55 -5.20 7.69 4.07
N ALA A 56 -4.07 8.39 3.95
CA ALA A 56 -3.61 9.40 4.90
C ALA A 56 -3.86 10.79 4.29
N ARG A 57 -4.52 11.67 5.05
CA ARG A 57 -4.79 13.05 4.65
C ARG A 57 -4.08 14.08 5.52
N ASP A 58 -3.56 15.13 4.91
CA ASP A 58 -3.15 16.38 5.57
C ASP A 58 -4.17 17.47 5.20
N GLY A 59 -5.15 17.70 6.08
CA GLY A 59 -6.36 18.45 5.71
C GLY A 59 -7.19 17.69 4.68
N GLU A 60 -7.49 18.33 3.55
CA GLU A 60 -8.22 17.71 2.42
C GLU A 60 -7.30 16.91 1.49
N GLN A 61 -5.98 17.11 1.60
CA GLN A 61 -5.03 16.54 0.66
C GLN A 61 -4.68 15.09 1.03
N VAL A 62 -4.91 14.15 0.13
CA VAL A 62 -4.34 12.79 0.24
C VAL A 62 -2.82 12.87 0.04
N VAL A 63 -2.07 12.37 1.02
CA VAL A 63 -0.59 12.41 1.02
C VAL A 63 0.04 11.03 0.91
N GLY A 64 -0.76 9.98 1.06
CA GLY A 64 -0.35 8.60 0.93
C GLY A 64 -1.53 7.66 1.12
N TRP A 65 -1.34 6.39 0.77
CA TRP A 65 -2.36 5.37 0.89
C TRP A 65 -1.72 3.99 1.05
N VAL A 66 -2.53 3.07 1.53
CA VAL A 66 -2.15 1.67 1.74
C VAL A 66 -3.33 0.75 1.46
N ASP A 67 -3.10 -0.38 0.81
CA ASP A 67 -4.11 -1.42 0.62
C ASP A 67 -3.52 -2.84 0.66
N LEU A 68 -4.41 -3.82 0.79
CA LEU A 68 -4.06 -5.24 0.76
C LEU A 68 -4.62 -5.94 -0.48
N SER A 69 -3.79 -6.76 -1.10
CA SER A 69 -4.20 -7.72 -2.12
C SER A 69 -4.02 -9.16 -1.62
N PRO A 70 -4.86 -10.12 -2.03
CA PRO A 70 -4.66 -11.52 -1.70
C PRO A 70 -3.45 -12.08 -2.45
N VAL A 71 -2.59 -12.84 -1.77
CA VAL A 71 -1.41 -13.45 -2.42
C VAL A 71 -1.75 -14.65 -3.32
N SER A 72 -2.96 -15.21 -3.17
CA SER A 72 -3.43 -16.38 -3.91
C SER A 72 -4.95 -16.51 -3.83
N SER A 73 -5.56 -17.05 -4.89
CA SER A 73 -7.00 -17.39 -4.93
C SER A 73 -7.36 -18.68 -4.20
N ARG A 74 -6.39 -19.53 -3.86
CA ARG A 74 -6.64 -20.78 -3.14
C ARG A 74 -7.12 -20.50 -1.70
N PRO A 75 -8.19 -21.14 -1.21
CA PRO A 75 -8.75 -20.87 0.12
C PRO A 75 -7.78 -21.00 1.29
N VAL A 76 -6.77 -21.87 1.17
CA VAL A 76 -5.74 -22.08 2.20
C VAL A 76 -4.85 -20.85 2.45
N TYR A 77 -4.86 -19.85 1.56
CA TYR A 77 -4.12 -18.59 1.71
C TYR A 77 -5.04 -17.40 2.03
N SER A 78 -6.29 -17.63 2.46
CA SER A 78 -7.31 -16.58 2.63
C SER A 78 -6.93 -15.46 3.61
N GLY A 79 -6.08 -15.74 4.60
CA GLY A 79 -5.55 -14.74 5.53
C GLY A 79 -4.07 -14.42 5.30
N VAL A 80 -3.57 -14.63 4.09
CA VAL A 80 -2.26 -14.13 3.66
C VAL A 80 -2.47 -13.03 2.62
N ALA A 81 -1.96 -11.84 2.89
CA ALA A 81 -2.11 -10.68 2.02
C ALA A 81 -0.78 -9.97 1.77
N GLU A 82 -0.67 -9.32 0.61
CA GLU A 82 0.45 -8.46 0.25
C GLU A 82 0.07 -6.99 0.46
N VAL A 83 0.98 -6.25 1.09
CA VAL A 83 0.86 -4.83 1.41
C VAL A 83 1.36 -4.00 0.23
N SER A 84 0.53 -3.06 -0.21
CA SER A 84 0.90 -2.00 -1.12
C SER A 84 0.82 -0.67 -0.38
N VAL A 85 1.94 0.04 -0.23
CA VAL A 85 2.00 1.33 0.48
C VAL A 85 2.71 2.37 -0.40
N TYR A 86 2.10 3.54 -0.56
CA TYR A 86 2.63 4.61 -1.39
C TYR A 86 2.44 5.96 -0.71
N VAL A 87 3.48 6.79 -0.71
CA VAL A 87 3.50 8.13 -0.12
C VAL A 87 4.02 9.12 -1.15
N ALA A 88 3.32 10.26 -1.29
CA ALA A 88 3.70 11.35 -2.18
C ALA A 88 5.12 11.83 -1.87
N ALA A 89 5.93 12.17 -2.88
CA ALA A 89 7.37 12.39 -2.67
C ALA A 89 7.68 13.47 -1.62
N HIS A 90 6.87 14.54 -1.57
CA HIS A 90 7.03 15.64 -0.62
C HIS A 90 6.69 15.27 0.85
N PHE A 91 6.14 14.08 1.07
CA PHE A 91 5.76 13.53 2.38
C PHE A 91 6.56 12.28 2.78
N ARG A 92 7.44 11.78 1.91
CA ARG A 92 8.36 10.67 2.24
C ARG A 92 9.31 11.06 3.40
N ARG A 93 9.79 10.06 4.13
CA ARG A 93 10.72 10.20 5.29
C ARG A 93 10.19 11.02 6.48
N LYS A 94 8.88 11.30 6.54
CA LYS A 94 8.23 11.97 7.67
C LYS A 94 7.51 11.00 8.63
N GLY A 95 7.80 9.69 8.54
CA GLY A 95 7.09 8.66 9.31
C GLY A 95 5.69 8.33 8.77
N THR A 96 5.28 8.91 7.63
CA THR A 96 3.96 8.71 7.03
C THR A 96 3.68 7.24 6.67
N GLU A 97 4.69 6.48 6.28
CA GLU A 97 4.55 5.04 6.01
C GLU A 97 4.12 4.27 7.27
N ARG A 98 4.75 4.54 8.42
CA ARG A 98 4.36 3.92 9.70
C ARG A 98 2.94 4.31 10.11
N LEU A 99 2.57 5.58 9.89
CA LEU A 99 1.21 6.06 10.20
C LEU A 99 0.12 5.38 9.37
N LEU A 100 0.46 4.86 8.19
CA LEU A 100 -0.44 4.06 7.35
C LEU A 100 -0.40 2.58 7.75
N LEU A 101 0.79 2.04 8.05
CA LEU A 101 0.98 0.63 8.36
C LEU A 101 0.38 0.22 9.71
N ASP A 102 0.51 1.03 10.77
CA ASP A 102 0.00 0.66 12.10
C ASP A 102 -1.55 0.46 12.06
N PRO A 103 -2.36 1.37 11.50
CA PRO A 103 -3.80 1.15 11.32
C PRO A 103 -4.14 0.00 10.36
N LEU A 104 -3.34 -0.20 9.30
CA LEU A 104 -3.54 -1.30 8.37
C LEU A 104 -3.38 -2.65 9.06
N VAL A 105 -2.34 -2.81 9.90
CA VAL A 105 -2.11 -4.04 10.68
C VAL A 105 -3.35 -4.34 11.52
N SER A 106 -3.85 -3.36 12.29
CA SER A 106 -5.06 -3.53 13.11
C SER A 106 -6.30 -3.89 12.29
N ALA A 107 -6.50 -3.25 11.13
CA ALA A 107 -7.60 -3.56 10.23
C ALA A 107 -7.48 -4.99 9.67
N SER A 108 -6.26 -5.41 9.31
CA SER A 108 -5.99 -6.73 8.75
C SER A 108 -6.25 -7.85 9.75
N GLU A 109 -5.83 -7.68 11.01
CA GLU A 109 -6.06 -8.66 12.07
C GLU A 109 -7.56 -8.82 12.35
N SER A 110 -8.29 -7.70 12.41
CA SER A 110 -9.75 -7.69 12.58
C SER A 110 -10.48 -8.36 11.40
N ALA A 111 -9.90 -8.30 10.21
CA ALA A 111 -10.40 -8.92 8.98
C ALA A 111 -10.00 -10.40 8.82
N GLY A 112 -9.30 -10.99 9.81
CA GLY A 112 -8.87 -12.38 9.80
C GLY A 112 -7.61 -12.64 8.95
N VAL A 113 -6.82 -11.60 8.65
CA VAL A 113 -5.49 -11.75 8.03
C VAL A 113 -4.48 -12.10 9.12
N TRP A 114 -3.80 -13.24 8.98
CA TRP A 114 -2.78 -13.71 9.92
C TRP A 114 -1.35 -13.53 9.39
N THR A 115 -1.18 -13.12 8.14
CA THR A 115 0.15 -12.83 7.56
C THR A 115 0.09 -11.71 6.54
N LEU A 116 0.91 -10.68 6.75
CA LEU A 116 1.20 -9.62 5.80
C LEU A 116 2.57 -9.83 5.15
N GLN A 117 2.63 -9.67 3.83
CA GLN A 117 3.86 -9.68 3.05
C GLN A 117 4.12 -8.28 2.49
N ALA A 118 5.39 -7.87 2.42
CA ALA A 118 5.78 -6.61 1.83
C ALA A 118 7.16 -6.75 1.17
N SER A 119 7.43 -5.97 0.13
CA SER A 119 8.62 -6.10 -0.73
C SER A 119 9.84 -5.30 -0.26
N ILE A 120 9.73 -4.41 0.73
CA ILE A 120 10.79 -3.45 1.12
C ILE A 120 11.11 -3.54 2.62
N ASP A 121 12.38 -3.35 2.99
CA ASP A 121 12.91 -3.37 4.38
C ASP A 121 12.35 -2.29 5.33
N LEU A 122 11.66 -1.26 4.82
CA LEU A 122 11.08 -0.16 5.61
C LEU A 122 10.00 -0.60 6.61
N HIS A 123 9.54 -1.86 6.50
CA HIS A 123 8.53 -2.42 7.39
C HIS A 123 9.08 -2.98 8.71
N SER A 124 10.40 -3.08 8.87
CA SER A 124 11.04 -3.63 10.08
C SER A 124 10.62 -2.88 11.36
N ALA A 125 10.44 -1.56 11.29
CA ALA A 125 9.96 -0.73 12.40
C ALA A 125 8.50 -1.00 12.79
N CYS A 126 7.73 -1.65 11.91
CA CYS A 126 6.34 -2.10 12.14
C CYS A 126 6.27 -3.60 12.49
N GLY A 127 7.38 -4.21 12.88
CA GLY A 127 7.42 -5.61 13.33
C GLY A 127 7.54 -6.64 12.20
N PHE A 128 7.74 -6.22 10.95
CA PHE A 128 8.00 -7.15 9.85
C PHE A 128 9.40 -7.76 9.99
N ARG A 129 9.53 -9.01 9.55
CA ARG A 129 10.82 -9.72 9.46
C ARG A 129 11.08 -10.15 8.03
N THR A 130 12.34 -10.09 7.60
CA THR A 130 12.75 -10.61 6.30
C THR A 130 12.63 -12.13 6.30
N VAL A 131 11.90 -12.69 5.33
CA VAL A 131 11.69 -14.14 5.17
C VAL A 131 12.45 -14.73 3.99
N GLY A 132 13.02 -13.89 3.12
CA GLY A 132 13.84 -14.29 1.99
C GLY A 132 13.93 -13.20 0.92
N THR A 133 14.80 -13.42 -0.06
CA THR A 133 14.95 -12.57 -1.25
C THR A 133 14.54 -13.39 -2.47
N ARG A 134 13.76 -12.78 -3.36
CA ARG A 134 13.35 -13.43 -4.63
C ARG A 134 14.00 -12.69 -5.80
N GLU A 135 14.59 -13.45 -6.70
CA GLU A 135 15.23 -12.92 -7.91
C GLU A 135 14.38 -13.22 -9.14
N ARG A 136 14.41 -12.32 -10.15
CA ARG A 136 13.75 -12.50 -11.45
C ARG A 136 12.24 -12.79 -11.36
N ILE A 137 11.54 -12.08 -10.47
CA ILE A 137 10.10 -12.27 -10.21
C ILE A 137 9.17 -11.40 -11.06
N GLY A 138 9.71 -10.53 -11.91
CA GLY A 138 8.95 -9.67 -12.81
C GLY A 138 9.67 -9.53 -14.15
N GLY A 139 8.88 -9.47 -15.23
CA GLY A 139 9.38 -9.23 -16.58
C GLY A 139 8.78 -7.94 -17.12
N LEU A 140 9.53 -6.85 -17.08
CA LEU A 140 9.27 -5.69 -17.93
C LEU A 140 9.76 -6.06 -19.33
N LYS A 141 8.95 -5.83 -20.38
CA LYS A 141 9.19 -6.35 -21.74
C LYS A 141 10.49 -5.86 -22.42
N ASP A 142 11.33 -5.06 -21.75
CA ASP A 142 12.50 -4.41 -22.32
C ASP A 142 13.80 -4.59 -21.50
N TYR A 143 14.02 -5.76 -20.88
CA TYR A 143 15.32 -6.15 -20.29
C TYR A 143 15.82 -7.49 -20.82
#